data_AF-A0A8E0M678-F1
#
_entry.id   AF-A0A8E0M678-F1
#
_cell.length_a   1.000
_cell.length_b   1.000
_cell.length_c   1.000
_cell.angle_alpha   90.00
_cell.angle_beta   90.00
_cell.angle_gamma   90.00
#
_symmetry.space_group_name_H-M   'P 1'
#
loop_
_entity.id
_entity.type
_entity.pdbx_description
1 polymer ?
#
loop_
_entity_poly.entity_id
_entity_poly.type
_entity_poly.pdbx_seq_one_letter_code
_entity_poly.pdbx_strand_id
1 'polypeptide(L)'
;MQLLSFWCRTPQQMRRFIGIILNAKYRVEKDHQDIGVMIPLDDEELKPLMTKALRRYFNALRSNEKHIKNVENYLYGTMQNLFGVWWNKQAAREYATKHPDDERTWN
;
A
#
# COMPACT_ATOMS: atom_id res chain seq x y z
N MET A 1 -4.36 -5.57 20.91
CA MET A 1 -3.89 -6.55 19.91
C MET A 1 -2.66 -6.00 19.19
N GLN A 2 -1.45 -6.39 19.59
CA GLN A 2 -0.21 -6.07 18.86
C GLN A 2 -0.08 -7.03 17.66
N LEU A 3 -0.65 -6.66 16.51
CA LEU A 3 -0.58 -7.46 15.28
C LEU A 3 0.87 -7.75 14.83
N LEU A 4 1.80 -6.83 15.13
CA LEU A 4 3.22 -6.96 14.82
C LEU A 4 3.92 -8.02 15.67
N SER A 5 3.55 -8.20 16.95
CA SER A 5 4.21 -9.16 17.83
C SER A 5 3.91 -10.62 17.49
N PHE A 6 2.80 -10.88 16.77
CA PHE A 6 2.51 -12.21 16.23
C PHE A 6 3.48 -12.65 15.13
N TRP A 7 4.05 -11.70 14.37
CA TRP A 7 4.82 -11.99 13.15
C TRP A 7 6.31 -11.66 13.28
N CYS A 8 6.63 -10.55 13.95
CA CYS A 8 7.99 -10.12 14.17
C CYS A 8 8.40 -10.44 15.61
N ARG A 9 8.80 -11.70 15.83
CA ARG A 9 9.29 -12.16 17.14
C ARG A 9 10.75 -11.80 17.36
N THR A 10 11.44 -11.42 16.29
CA THR A 10 12.83 -10.96 16.30
C THR A 10 12.97 -9.61 15.62
N PRO A 11 13.95 -8.77 16.04
CA PRO A 11 14.28 -7.54 15.34
C PRO A 11 14.65 -7.75 13.86
N GLN A 12 15.21 -8.91 13.51
CA GLN A 12 15.55 -9.28 12.13
C GLN A 12 14.29 -9.48 11.28
N GLN A 13 13.29 -10.19 11.81
CA GLN A 13 11.99 -10.33 11.14
C GLN A 13 11.30 -8.98 10.94
N MET A 14 11.36 -8.11 11.96
CA MET A 14 10.81 -6.75 11.86
C MET A 14 11.50 -5.94 10.76
N ARG A 15 12.85 -5.96 10.72
CA ARG A 15 13.63 -5.29 9.68
C ARG A 15 13.29 -5.80 8.29
N ARG A 16 13.17 -7.12 8.11
CA ARG A 16 12.78 -7.73 6.84
C ARG A 16 11.37 -7.31 6.41
N PHE A 17 10.42 -7.32 7.34
CA PHE A 17 9.04 -6.90 7.11
C PHE A 17 8.96 -5.44 6.65
N ILE A 18 9.63 -4.54 7.37
CA ILE A 18 9.71 -3.12 7.01
C ILE A 18 10.40 -2.96 5.64
N GLY A 19 11.49 -3.68 5.39
CA GLY A 19 12.20 -3.65 4.11
C GLY A 19 11.31 -4.02 2.93
N ILE A 20 10.43 -5.01 3.07
CA ILE A 20 9.46 -5.38 2.02
C ILE A 20 8.49 -4.23 1.72
N ILE A 21 7.95 -3.58 2.76
CA ILE A 21 7.04 -2.43 2.61
C ILE A 21 7.75 -1.28 1.90
N LEU A 22 8.96 -0.94 2.35
CA LEU A 22 9.75 0.14 1.76
C LEU A 22 10.16 -0.16 0.31
N ASN A 23 10.49 -1.40 -0.02
CA ASN A 23 10.77 -1.81 -1.39
C ASN A 23 9.55 -1.69 -2.29
N ALA A 24 8.35 -2.05 -1.80
CA ALA A 24 7.11 -1.89 -2.54
C ALA A 24 6.79 -0.41 -2.80
N LYS A 25 6.99 0.46 -1.81
CA LYS A 25 6.90 1.93 -1.96
C LYS A 25 7.85 2.42 -3.06
N TYR A 26 9.14 2.10 -2.90
CA TYR A 26 10.18 2.54 -3.83
C TYR A 26 9.89 2.09 -5.26
N ARG A 27 9.35 0.88 -5.44
CA ARG A 27 8.95 0.39 -6.76
C ARG A 27 7.87 1.27 -7.40
N VAL A 28 6.81 1.59 -6.67
CA VAL A 28 5.72 2.41 -7.20
C VAL A 28 6.20 3.81 -7.57
N GLU A 29 7.02 4.44 -6.72
CA GLU A 29 7.62 5.76 -7.01
C GLU A 29 8.53 5.71 -8.23
N LYS A 30 9.37 4.67 -8.35
CA LYS A 30 10.29 4.52 -9.47
C LYS A 30 9.57 4.26 -10.80
N ASP A 31 8.58 3.37 -10.79
CA ASP A 31 7.86 2.96 -12.00
C ASP A 31 7.01 4.11 -12.59
N HIS A 32 6.73 5.15 -11.79
CA HIS A 32 5.91 6.32 -12.19
C HIS A 32 6.65 7.64 -11.90
N GLN A 33 7.98 7.62 -11.95
CA GLN A 33 8.80 8.81 -11.67
C GLN A 33 8.54 9.94 -12.66
N ASP A 34 8.19 9.59 -13.90
CA ASP A 34 7.87 10.51 -15.00
C ASP A 34 6.69 11.43 -14.70
N ILE A 35 5.72 10.96 -13.92
CA ILE A 35 4.55 11.73 -13.48
C ILE A 35 4.68 12.26 -12.04
N GLY A 36 5.87 12.16 -11.45
CA GLY A 36 6.18 12.77 -10.15
C GLY A 36 5.57 12.05 -8.93
N VAL A 37 5.37 10.74 -9.00
CA VAL A 37 4.79 9.98 -7.87
C VAL A 37 5.64 10.07 -6.61
N MET A 38 5.01 10.49 -5.52
CA MET A 38 5.61 10.55 -4.18
C MET A 38 4.64 9.95 -3.16
N ILE A 39 5.14 9.01 -2.33
CA ILE A 39 4.32 8.36 -1.31
C ILE A 39 4.80 8.78 0.10
N PRO A 40 4.14 9.78 0.72
CA PRO A 40 4.39 10.15 2.11
C PRO A 40 3.79 9.10 3.07
N LEU A 41 4.63 8.26 3.69
CA LEU A 41 4.18 7.22 4.62
C LEU A 41 3.56 7.77 5.92
N ASP A 42 3.82 9.03 6.21
CA ASP A 42 3.29 9.79 7.34
C ASP A 42 1.96 10.51 7.04
N ASP A 43 1.45 10.40 5.82
CA ASP A 43 0.15 10.96 5.43
C ASP A 43 -1.02 10.37 6.24
N GLU A 44 -1.89 11.28 6.71
CA GLU A 44 -3.02 10.95 7.60
C GLU A 44 -4.09 10.09 6.93
N GLU A 45 -4.26 10.17 5.60
CA GLU A 45 -5.17 9.29 4.87
C GLU A 45 -4.52 7.93 4.55
N LEU A 46 -3.20 7.88 4.36
CA LEU A 46 -2.49 6.64 4.02
C LEU A 46 -2.31 5.71 5.22
N LYS A 47 -1.95 6.23 6.40
CA LYS A 47 -1.77 5.45 7.66
C LYS A 47 -2.91 4.45 7.95
N PRO A 48 -4.20 4.84 7.94
CA PRO A 48 -5.29 3.91 8.21
C PRO A 48 -5.43 2.86 7.10
N LEU A 49 -5.14 3.19 5.85
CA LEU A 49 -5.17 2.24 4.73
C LEU A 49 -4.06 1.20 4.84
N MET A 50 -2.85 1.60 5.24
CA MET A 50 -1.75 0.68 5.54
C MET A 50 -2.13 -0.29 6.64
N THR A 51 -2.74 0.21 7.71
CA THR A 51 -3.22 -0.64 8.82
C THR A 51 -4.27 -1.65 8.35
N LYS A 52 -5.21 -1.22 7.49
CA LYS A 52 -6.22 -2.10 6.89
C LYS A 52 -5.59 -3.14 5.96
N ALA A 53 -4.62 -2.77 5.15
CA ALA A 53 -3.90 -3.68 4.25
C ALA A 53 -3.11 -4.73 5.04
N LEU A 54 -2.40 -4.32 6.09
CA LEU A 54 -1.70 -5.22 7.01
C LEU A 54 -2.66 -6.21 7.68
N ARG A 55 -3.81 -5.74 8.17
CA ARG A 55 -4.82 -6.62 8.75
C ARG A 55 -5.34 -7.66 7.75
N ARG A 56 -5.61 -7.25 6.50
CA ARG A 56 -6.01 -8.17 5.42
C ARG A 56 -4.93 -9.20 5.10
N TYR A 57 -3.67 -8.76 5.06
CA TYR A 57 -2.52 -9.64 4.86
C TYR A 57 -2.48 -10.72 5.96
N PHE A 58 -2.52 -10.34 7.23
CA PHE A 58 -2.48 -11.28 8.34
C PHE A 58 -3.69 -12.23 8.36
N ASN A 59 -4.88 -11.73 8.06
CA ASN A 59 -6.07 -12.56 7.98
C ASN A 59 -5.95 -13.65 6.90
N ALA A 60 -5.40 -13.32 5.72
CA ALA A 60 -5.20 -14.28 4.64
C ALA A 60 -4.18 -15.37 5.00
N LEU A 61 -3.18 -15.05 5.81
CA LEU A 61 -2.25 -16.05 6.34
C LEU A 61 -2.90 -16.96 7.38
N ARG A 62 -3.80 -16.41 8.21
CA ARG A 62 -4.47 -17.17 9.28
C ARG A 62 -5.56 -18.09 8.74
N SER A 63 -6.33 -17.67 7.73
CA SER A 63 -7.44 -18.47 7.20
C SER A 63 -6.97 -19.65 6.35
N ASN A 64 -5.72 -19.63 5.84
CA ASN A 64 -5.16 -20.60 4.89
C ASN A 64 -5.97 -20.78 3.59
N GLU A 65 -7.06 -20.03 3.38
CA GLU A 65 -7.94 -20.11 2.21
C GLU A 65 -7.21 -19.81 0.90
N LYS A 66 -6.20 -18.93 0.96
CA LYS A 66 -5.44 -18.51 -0.22
C LYS A 66 -4.23 -19.39 -0.54
N HIS A 67 -3.95 -20.40 0.27
CA HIS A 67 -2.77 -21.29 0.12
C HIS A 67 -1.48 -20.52 -0.24
N ILE A 68 -1.20 -19.44 0.50
CA ILE A 68 -0.10 -18.51 0.20
C ILE A 68 1.23 -19.24 0.38
N LYS A 69 1.92 -19.52 -0.73
CA LYS A 69 3.21 -20.22 -0.73
C LYS A 69 4.40 -19.33 -0.36
N ASN A 70 4.34 -18.05 -0.76
CA ASN A 70 5.38 -17.06 -0.46
C ASN A 70 4.74 -15.84 0.21
N VAL A 71 4.88 -15.78 1.52
CA VAL A 71 4.30 -14.74 2.38
C VAL A 71 4.90 -13.36 2.11
N GLU A 72 6.18 -13.29 1.73
CA GLU A 72 6.88 -12.02 1.50
C GLU A 72 6.48 -11.40 0.17
N ASN A 73 6.38 -12.19 -0.88
CA ASN A 73 5.86 -11.73 -2.16
C ASN A 73 4.39 -11.31 -2.04
N TYR A 74 3.61 -12.00 -1.20
CA TYR A 74 2.23 -11.62 -0.94
C TYR A 74 2.13 -10.28 -0.18
N LEU A 75 3.01 -10.05 0.80
CA LEU A 75 3.12 -8.75 1.49
C LEU A 75 3.53 -7.65 0.51
N TYR A 76 4.58 -7.90 -0.28
CA TYR A 76 5.08 -6.96 -1.29
C TYR A 76 3.97 -6.53 -2.24
N GLY A 77 3.26 -7.48 -2.86
CA GLY A 77 2.16 -7.18 -3.79
C GLY A 77 0.98 -6.49 -3.10
N THR A 78 0.68 -6.84 -1.84
CA THR A 78 -0.35 -6.16 -1.04
C THR A 78 -0.03 -4.67 -0.85
N MET A 79 1.23 -4.35 -0.54
CA MET A 79 1.69 -2.98 -0.34
C MET A 79 1.83 -2.20 -1.64
N GLN A 80 2.38 -2.83 -2.69
CA GLN A 80 2.49 -2.22 -4.01
C GLN A 80 1.12 -1.80 -4.55
N ASN A 81 0.11 -2.68 -4.41
CA ASN A 81 -1.26 -2.37 -4.81
C ASN A 81 -1.87 -1.25 -3.97
N LEU A 82 -1.67 -1.26 -2.65
CA LEU A 82 -2.15 -0.19 -1.77
C LEU A 82 -1.59 1.17 -2.22
N PHE A 83 -0.29 1.25 -2.41
CA PHE A 83 0.40 2.48 -2.77
C PHE A 83 -0.04 3.00 -4.14
N GLY A 84 -0.14 2.12 -5.14
CA GLY A 84 -0.63 2.50 -6.47
C GLY A 84 -2.07 3.03 -6.42
N VAL A 85 -2.97 2.34 -5.72
CA VAL A 85 -4.38 2.78 -5.58
C VAL A 85 -4.50 4.11 -4.84
N TRP A 86 -3.74 4.30 -3.76
CA TRP A 86 -3.76 5.55 -3.01
C TRP A 86 -3.26 6.72 -3.86
N TRP A 87 -2.13 6.55 -4.57
CA TRP A 87 -1.62 7.59 -5.45
C TRP A 87 -2.59 7.94 -6.57
N ASN A 88 -3.17 6.94 -7.23
CA ASN A 88 -4.16 7.16 -8.29
C ASN A 88 -5.36 7.99 -7.78
N LYS A 89 -5.75 7.81 -6.52
CA LYS A 89 -6.79 8.63 -5.90
C LYS A 89 -6.36 10.08 -5.71
N GLN A 90 -5.10 10.35 -5.35
CA GLN A 90 -4.59 11.71 -5.25
C GLN A 90 -4.52 12.37 -6.64
N ALA A 91 -3.97 11.67 -7.63
CA ALA A 91 -3.91 12.14 -9.01
C ALA A 91 -5.31 12.47 -9.58
N ALA A 92 -6.31 11.63 -9.30
CA ALA A 92 -7.69 11.89 -9.72
C ALA A 92 -8.30 13.14 -9.05
N ARG A 93 -8.02 13.37 -7.76
CA ARG A 93 -8.46 14.58 -7.05
C ARG A 93 -7.81 15.84 -7.60
N GLU A 94 -6.50 15.79 -7.86
CA GLU A 94 -5.77 16.90 -8.48
C GLU A 94 -6.30 17.20 -9.89
N TYR A 95 -6.58 16.17 -10.68
CA TYR A 95 -7.19 16.32 -12.00
C TYR A 95 -8.54 17.04 -11.91
N ALA A 96 -9.45 16.55 -11.06
CA ALA A 96 -10.79 17.13 -10.88
C ALA A 96 -10.72 18.59 -10.39
N THR A 97 -9.75 18.90 -9.51
CA THR A 97 -9.54 20.27 -9.02
C THR A 97 -9.06 21.22 -10.12
N LYS A 98 -8.25 20.73 -11.07
CA LYS A 98 -7.76 21.50 -12.23
C LYS A 98 -8.79 21.59 -13.36
N HIS A 99 -9.74 20.65 -13.44
CA HIS A 99 -10.75 20.55 -14.50
C HIS A 99 -12.17 20.49 -13.91
N PRO A 100 -12.62 21.56 -13.21
CA PRO A 100 -13.91 21.56 -12.52
C PRO A 100 -15.12 21.45 -13.49
N ASP A 101 -14.96 21.83 -14.76
CA ASP A 101 -16.03 21.79 -15.76
C ASP A 101 -16.15 20.43 -16.50
N ASP A 102 -15.18 19.52 -16.36
CA ASP A 102 -15.20 18.19 -17.00
C ASP A 102 -16.28 17.27 -16.38
N GLU A 103 -16.76 17.56 -15.16
CA GLU A 103 -17.84 16.79 -14.50
C GLU A 103 -19.19 16.85 -15.25
N ARG A 104 -19.39 17.80 -16.18
CA ARG A 104 -20.69 18.02 -16.86
C ARG A 104 -20.89 17.25 -18.17
N THR A 105 -19.94 16.43 -18.60
CA THR A 105 -19.96 15.84 -19.96
C THR A 105 -20.53 14.42 -20.06
N TRP A 106 -21.03 13.83 -18.97
CA TRP A 106 -21.69 12.52 -18.98
C TRP A 106 -23.18 12.57 -18.61
N ASN A 107 -23.93 13.52 -19.19
CA ASN A 107 -25.40 13.47 -19.22
C ASN A 107 -25.89 12.59 -20.37
#